data_AF-A0A924ATY9-F1
#
_entry.id   AF-A0A924ATY9-F1
#
_cell.length_a   1.000
_cell.length_b   1.000
_cell.length_c   1.000
_cell.angle_alpha   90.00
_cell.angle_beta   90.00
_cell.angle_gamma   90.00
#
_symmetry.space_group_name_H-M   'P 1'
#
loop_
_entity.id
_entity.type
_entity.pdbx_description
1 polymer ?
#
loop_
_entity_poly.entity_id
_entity_poly.type
_entity_poly.pdbx_seq_one_letter_code
_entity_poly.pdbx_strand_id
1 'polypeptide(L)'
;MKYITFFCVLICGFSSCSDKNKEYDPLKIVTDSQLDSILQDIIVYTDEHTPDSINATNRFEYKNKPFFTGLRTNYSFKYLSKGLDGSYSYFISKKARGTDDMFVGMAGKVILSPQYHIINLEESFRMWRMTKAELDKKGIQVYKDFVEGKSLEQYMNVEEKQYIEFPNDHVAYDKIKHEWKIVKLY
;
A
#
# COMPACT_ATOMS: atom_id res chain seq x y z
N MET A 1 57.01 -8.33 -29.86
CA MET A 1 56.75 -8.43 -28.40
C MET A 1 56.73 -7.00 -27.86
N LYS A 2 55.74 -6.44 -27.16
CA LYS A 2 54.47 -6.88 -26.59
C LYS A 2 53.60 -5.60 -26.46
N TYR A 3 52.37 -5.67 -26.96
CA TYR A 3 51.12 -4.95 -26.67
C TYR A 3 51.17 -3.53 -26.07
N ILE A 4 50.75 -2.53 -26.87
CA ILE A 4 50.31 -1.20 -26.42
C ILE A 4 48.84 -1.31 -26.02
N THR A 5 48.58 -1.24 -24.72
CA THR A 5 47.24 -1.35 -24.12
C THR A 5 46.46 -0.04 -24.31
N PHE A 6 45.49 -0.04 -25.22
CA PHE A 6 44.55 1.07 -25.43
C PHE A 6 43.45 1.01 -24.35
N PHE A 7 43.60 1.80 -23.29
CA PHE A 7 42.63 1.90 -22.20
C PHE A 7 41.50 2.86 -22.60
N CYS A 8 40.47 2.31 -23.23
CA CYS A 8 39.26 3.03 -23.60
C CYS A 8 38.35 3.12 -22.36
N VAL A 9 38.49 4.20 -21.58
CA VAL A 9 37.63 4.52 -20.44
C VAL A 9 36.25 4.89 -21.00
N LEU A 10 35.36 3.91 -21.07
CA LEU A 10 33.93 4.14 -21.21
C LEU A 10 33.44 4.76 -19.90
N ILE A 11 33.38 6.09 -19.86
CA ILE A 11 32.65 6.84 -18.84
C ILE A 11 31.17 6.59 -19.13
N CYS A 12 30.63 5.48 -18.60
CA CYS A 12 29.19 5.31 -18.45
C CYS A 12 28.73 6.39 -17.47
N GLY A 13 28.23 7.49 -18.02
CA GLY A 13 27.49 8.50 -17.26
C GLY A 13 26.32 7.82 -16.58
N PHE A 14 26.45 7.60 -15.28
CA PHE A 14 25.31 7.33 -14.42
C PHE A 14 24.46 8.59 -14.40
N SER A 15 23.53 8.69 -15.35
CA SER A 15 22.39 9.58 -15.25
C SER A 15 21.56 9.13 -14.06
N SER A 16 21.91 9.61 -12.87
CA SER A 16 21.04 9.58 -11.70
C SER A 16 19.87 10.51 -12.03
N CYS A 17 18.85 9.95 -12.68
CA CYS A 17 17.55 10.59 -12.79
C CYS A 17 16.93 10.60 -11.39
N SER A 18 17.34 11.59 -10.58
CA SER A 18 16.61 11.92 -9.38
C SER A 18 15.36 12.68 -9.82
N ASP A 19 14.28 11.96 -10.13
CA ASP A 19 12.96 12.58 -10.20
C ASP A 19 12.63 13.13 -8.81
N LYS A 20 12.95 14.40 -8.60
CA LYS A 20 12.88 15.07 -7.29
C LYS A 20 11.45 15.36 -6.82
N ASN A 21 10.44 15.07 -7.63
CA ASN A 21 9.04 15.26 -7.27
C ASN A 21 8.28 13.93 -7.36
N LYS A 22 8.54 13.02 -6.41
CA LYS A 22 7.60 11.94 -6.13
C LYS A 22 6.32 12.56 -5.59
N GLU A 23 5.31 12.63 -6.45
CA GLU A 23 4.00 13.13 -6.08
C GLU A 23 3.28 12.10 -5.21
N TYR A 24 2.86 12.54 -4.03
CA TYR A 24 2.17 11.73 -3.05
C TYR A 24 0.71 12.14 -2.88
N ASP A 25 0.32 13.26 -3.48
CA ASP A 25 -1.04 13.79 -3.41
C ASP A 25 -1.92 13.06 -4.44
N PRO A 26 -2.90 12.26 -3.98
CA PRO A 26 -3.72 11.47 -4.89
C PRO A 26 -4.50 12.32 -5.90
N LEU A 27 -4.92 13.53 -5.51
CA LEU A 27 -5.74 14.41 -6.36
C LEU A 27 -4.95 15.03 -7.51
N LYS A 28 -3.62 14.95 -7.46
CA LYS A 28 -2.75 15.40 -8.54
C LYS A 28 -2.44 14.31 -9.55
N ILE A 29 -2.67 13.05 -9.19
CA ILE A 29 -2.39 11.88 -10.03
C ILE A 29 -3.67 11.37 -10.72
N VAL A 30 -4.81 11.44 -10.02
CA VAL A 30 -6.11 10.97 -10.49
C VAL A 30 -7.21 11.94 -10.07
N THR A 31 -8.37 11.88 -10.74
CA THR A 31 -9.54 12.66 -10.35
C THR A 31 -10.20 12.11 -9.08
N ASP A 32 -11.04 12.91 -8.42
CA ASP A 32 -11.81 12.45 -7.24
C ASP A 32 -12.63 11.19 -7.52
N SER A 33 -13.28 11.12 -8.69
CA SER A 33 -14.10 9.97 -9.08
C SER A 33 -13.26 8.71 -9.32
N GLN A 34 -12.06 8.86 -9.89
CA GLN A 34 -11.11 7.76 -10.04
C GLN A 34 -10.57 7.31 -8.69
N LEU A 35 -10.21 8.26 -7.82
CA LEU A 35 -9.74 7.98 -6.47
C LEU A 35 -10.79 7.23 -5.65
N ASP A 36 -12.05 7.62 -5.75
CA ASP A 36 -13.16 6.95 -5.08
C ASP A 36 -13.36 5.52 -5.59
N SER A 37 -13.23 5.30 -6.91
CA SER A 37 -13.31 3.97 -7.52
C SER A 37 -12.19 3.06 -7.04
N ILE A 38 -10.95 3.55 -7.00
CA ILE A 38 -9.80 2.81 -6.48
C ILE A 38 -10.03 2.49 -4.99
N LEU A 39 -10.52 3.45 -4.20
CA LEU A 39 -10.72 3.25 -2.76
C LEU A 39 -11.79 2.20 -2.50
N GLN A 40 -12.86 2.23 -3.28
CA GLN A 40 -13.92 1.25 -3.18
C GLN A 40 -13.40 -0.16 -3.46
N ASP A 41 -12.56 -0.34 -4.47
CA ASP A 41 -11.93 -1.63 -4.76
C ASP A 41 -10.98 -2.06 -3.63
N ILE A 42 -10.15 -1.14 -3.09
CA ILE A 42 -9.28 -1.45 -1.94
C ILE A 42 -10.11 -1.94 -0.75
N ILE A 43 -11.23 -1.27 -0.44
CA ILE A 43 -12.13 -1.69 0.64
C ILE A 43 -12.64 -3.12 0.42
N VAL A 44 -13.05 -3.45 -0.81
CA VAL A 44 -13.52 -4.80 -1.16
C VAL A 44 -12.41 -5.84 -0.96
N TYR A 45 -11.18 -5.53 -1.36
CA TYR A 45 -10.04 -6.44 -1.20
C TYR A 45 -9.62 -6.62 0.27
N THR A 46 -9.63 -5.55 1.06
CA THR A 46 -8.85 -5.48 2.32
C THR A 46 -9.67 -5.50 3.60
N ASP A 47 -11.00 -5.31 3.56
CA ASP A 47 -11.79 -5.32 4.79
C ASP A 47 -11.88 -6.73 5.40
N GLU A 48 -11.41 -6.86 6.64
CA GLU A 48 -11.34 -8.13 7.37
C GLU A 48 -12.64 -8.49 8.11
N HIS A 49 -13.68 -7.67 8.01
CA HIS A 49 -14.91 -7.82 8.78
C HIS A 49 -16.12 -8.02 7.87
N THR A 50 -15.89 -8.73 6.77
CA THR A 50 -16.96 -9.19 5.89
C THR A 50 -17.79 -10.27 6.58
N PRO A 51 -19.11 -10.34 6.34
CA PRO A 51 -19.92 -11.49 6.70
C PRO A 51 -19.31 -12.80 6.18
N ASP A 52 -19.48 -13.91 6.89
CA ASP A 52 -18.94 -15.24 6.51
C ASP A 52 -19.35 -15.71 5.10
N SER A 53 -20.47 -15.20 4.59
CA SER A 53 -20.96 -15.47 3.23
C SER A 53 -20.15 -14.78 2.13
N ILE A 54 -19.32 -13.80 2.48
CA ILE A 54 -18.47 -13.03 1.58
C ILE A 54 -17.02 -13.50 1.75
N ASN A 55 -16.38 -13.85 0.65
CA ASN A 55 -15.01 -14.35 0.59
C ASN A 55 -14.30 -13.88 -0.69
N ALA A 56 -13.01 -14.22 -0.83
CA ALA A 56 -12.18 -13.84 -1.97
C ALA A 56 -12.79 -14.10 -3.36
N THR A 57 -13.65 -15.13 -3.50
CA THR A 57 -14.24 -15.51 -4.80
C THR A 57 -15.51 -14.75 -5.16
N ASN A 58 -16.21 -14.17 -4.17
CA ASN A 58 -17.53 -13.56 -4.39
C ASN A 58 -17.63 -12.11 -3.88
N ARG A 59 -16.59 -11.55 -3.25
CA ARG A 59 -16.58 -10.18 -2.72
C ARG A 59 -16.91 -9.08 -3.73
N PHE A 60 -16.67 -9.32 -5.02
CA PHE A 60 -17.03 -8.40 -6.11
C PHE A 60 -18.42 -8.62 -6.70
N GLU A 61 -19.19 -9.60 -6.23
CA GLU A 61 -20.56 -9.80 -6.72
C GLU A 61 -21.46 -8.60 -6.37
N TYR A 62 -22.36 -8.23 -7.29
CA TYR A 62 -23.23 -7.07 -7.16
C TYR A 62 -24.03 -7.05 -5.84
N LYS A 63 -24.47 -8.22 -5.36
CA LYS A 63 -25.23 -8.36 -4.11
C LYS A 63 -24.46 -7.88 -2.87
N ASN A 64 -23.13 -7.89 -2.92
CA ASN A 64 -22.23 -7.53 -1.83
C ASN A 64 -21.86 -6.04 -1.85
N LYS A 65 -22.12 -5.34 -2.97
CA LYS A 65 -21.80 -3.91 -3.12
C LYS A 65 -22.36 -3.02 -2.00
N PRO A 66 -23.62 -3.16 -1.55
CA PRO A 66 -24.15 -2.31 -0.49
C PRO A 66 -23.37 -2.40 0.83
N PHE A 67 -22.87 -3.59 1.17
CA PHE A 67 -22.04 -3.78 2.36
C PHE A 67 -20.76 -2.94 2.29
N PHE A 68 -19.99 -3.08 1.20
CA PHE A 68 -18.72 -2.38 1.04
C PHE A 68 -18.89 -0.87 0.83
N THR A 69 -19.96 -0.43 0.15
CA THR A 69 -20.28 1.00 0.05
C THR A 69 -20.61 1.60 1.42
N GLY A 70 -21.27 0.83 2.30
CA GLY A 70 -21.55 1.26 3.67
C GLY A 70 -20.29 1.48 4.53
N LEU A 71 -19.18 0.81 4.20
CA LEU A 71 -17.90 0.95 4.91
C LEU A 71 -17.13 2.22 4.50
N ARG A 72 -17.47 2.84 3.37
CA ARG A 72 -16.68 3.90 2.73
C ARG A 72 -16.31 5.09 3.64
N THR A 73 -17.18 5.42 4.60
CA THR A 73 -16.98 6.53 5.57
C THR A 73 -15.89 6.24 6.61
N ASN A 74 -15.51 4.96 6.77
CA ASN A 74 -14.45 4.54 7.67
C ASN A 74 -13.06 4.63 7.03
N TYR A 75 -13.00 4.89 5.73
CA TYR A 75 -11.79 4.84 4.94
C TYR A 75 -11.46 6.20 4.33
N SER A 76 -10.17 6.49 4.19
CA SER A 76 -9.71 7.68 3.48
C SER A 76 -8.39 7.41 2.78
N PHE A 77 -8.28 7.87 1.54
CA PHE A 77 -7.00 7.96 0.87
C PHE A 77 -6.12 9.01 1.53
N LYS A 78 -4.85 8.67 1.72
CA LYS A 78 -3.82 9.61 2.20
C LYS A 78 -2.83 9.90 1.11
N TYR A 79 -2.30 8.85 0.49
CA TYR A 79 -1.26 8.97 -0.51
C TYR A 79 -1.46 8.00 -1.67
N LEU A 80 -1.03 8.44 -2.85
CA LEU A 80 -0.94 7.64 -4.05
C LEU A 80 0.31 8.06 -4.80
N SER A 81 1.02 7.11 -5.40
CA SER A 81 2.19 7.39 -6.23
C SER A 81 2.25 6.43 -7.40
N LYS A 82 2.62 6.93 -8.58
CA LYS A 82 2.79 6.12 -9.78
C LYS A 82 4.21 5.59 -9.88
N GLY A 83 4.35 4.27 -10.02
CA GLY A 83 5.61 3.60 -10.30
C GLY A 83 5.98 3.67 -11.78
N LEU A 84 7.27 3.49 -12.07
CA LEU A 84 7.79 3.43 -13.44
C LEU A 84 7.33 2.17 -14.19
N ASP A 85 6.98 1.11 -13.46
CA ASP A 85 6.44 -0.15 -13.97
C ASP A 85 4.93 -0.08 -14.27
N GLY A 86 4.31 1.10 -14.13
CA GLY A 86 2.88 1.30 -14.33
C GLY A 86 2.01 0.87 -13.14
N SER A 87 2.60 0.35 -12.07
CA SER A 87 1.89 0.11 -10.81
C SER A 87 1.64 1.42 -10.06
N TYR A 88 0.70 1.39 -9.12
CA TYR A 88 0.44 2.49 -8.20
C TYR A 88 0.70 2.00 -6.77
N SER A 89 1.51 2.74 -6.03
CA SER A 89 1.61 2.57 -4.58
C SER A 89 0.50 3.37 -3.91
N TYR A 90 -0.16 2.80 -2.91
CA TYR A 90 -1.21 3.48 -2.15
C TYR A 90 -0.89 3.51 -0.66
N PHE A 91 -1.47 4.49 0.03
CA PHE A 91 -1.63 4.49 1.47
C PHE A 91 -3.03 5.01 1.82
N ILE A 92 -3.75 4.23 2.61
CA ILE A 92 -5.08 4.57 3.11
C ILE A 92 -5.09 4.52 4.64
N SER A 93 -5.99 5.28 5.25
CA SER A 93 -6.34 5.14 6.66
C SER A 93 -7.72 4.52 6.81
N LYS A 94 -7.87 3.63 7.79
CA LYS A 94 -9.13 3.00 8.20
C LYS A 94 -9.40 3.33 9.67
N LYS A 95 -10.63 3.68 10.03
CA LYS A 95 -11.05 3.78 11.44
C LYS A 95 -10.90 2.42 12.13
N ALA A 96 -10.23 2.41 13.28
CA ALA A 96 -10.10 1.22 14.10
C ALA A 96 -11.44 0.84 14.73
N ARG A 97 -11.69 -0.45 14.91
CA ARG A 97 -12.93 -0.92 15.51
C ARG A 97 -13.02 -0.55 16.99
N GLY A 98 -14.19 -0.07 17.41
CA GLY A 98 -14.52 0.17 18.82
C GLY A 98 -13.99 1.48 19.40
N THR A 99 -13.40 2.35 18.57
CA THR A 99 -12.87 3.66 18.99
C THR A 99 -13.00 4.66 17.85
N ASP A 100 -13.60 5.82 18.11
CA ASP A 100 -13.82 6.81 17.04
C ASP A 100 -12.55 7.58 16.64
N ASP A 101 -11.55 7.62 17.51
CA ASP A 101 -10.35 8.46 17.36
C ASP A 101 -9.07 7.72 16.95
N MET A 102 -9.14 6.39 16.79
CA MET A 102 -7.99 5.57 16.38
C MET A 102 -8.13 5.08 14.95
N PHE A 103 -7.00 5.01 14.27
CA PHE A 103 -6.90 4.65 12.87
C PHE A 103 -5.75 3.66 12.63
N VAL A 104 -5.92 2.85 11.60
CA VAL A 104 -4.91 1.93 11.06
C VAL A 104 -4.47 2.44 9.69
N GLY A 105 -3.17 2.43 9.44
CA GLY A 105 -2.60 2.71 8.12
C GLY A 105 -2.41 1.42 7.34
N MET A 106 -2.79 1.42 6.06
CA MET A 106 -2.61 0.27 5.18
C MET A 106 -2.03 0.75 3.86
N ALA A 107 -1.01 0.06 3.37
CA ALA A 107 -0.34 0.42 2.14
C ALA A 107 -0.01 -0.79 1.31
N GLY A 108 0.10 -0.58 0.01
CA GLY A 108 0.34 -1.64 -0.94
C GLY A 108 0.57 -1.13 -2.34
N LYS A 109 0.62 -2.07 -3.28
CA LYS A 109 0.69 -1.80 -4.72
C LYS A 109 -0.58 -2.29 -5.40
N VAL A 110 -1.02 -1.53 -6.40
CA VAL A 110 -2.14 -1.91 -7.26
C VAL A 110 -1.76 -1.76 -8.73
N ILE A 111 -2.35 -2.62 -9.56
CA ILE A 111 -2.37 -2.45 -11.01
C ILE A 111 -3.80 -2.05 -11.38
N LEU A 112 -3.92 -0.94 -12.10
CA LEU A 112 -5.20 -0.39 -12.51
C LEU A 112 -5.50 -0.74 -13.98
N SER A 113 -6.76 -1.04 -14.24
CA SER A 113 -7.32 -1.06 -15.60
C SER A 113 -7.40 0.35 -16.19
N PRO A 114 -7.63 0.50 -17.51
CA PRO A 114 -7.87 1.82 -18.11
C PRO A 114 -9.07 2.57 -17.51
N GLN A 115 -10.00 1.86 -16.86
CA GLN A 115 -11.16 2.41 -16.16
C GLN A 115 -10.91 2.65 -14.66
N TYR A 116 -9.67 2.54 -14.19
CA TYR A 116 -9.29 2.76 -12.79
C TYR A 116 -9.86 1.74 -11.78
N HIS A 117 -10.30 0.57 -12.27
CA HIS A 117 -10.55 -0.59 -11.41
C HIS A 117 -9.28 -1.38 -11.15
N ILE A 118 -9.17 -1.95 -9.95
CA ILE A 118 -8.01 -2.74 -9.51
C ILE A 118 -8.04 -4.14 -10.16
N ILE A 119 -7.03 -4.41 -10.99
CA ILE A 119 -6.80 -5.73 -11.60
C ILE A 119 -5.99 -6.63 -10.67
N ASN A 120 -5.08 -6.05 -9.91
CA ASN A 120 -4.24 -6.76 -8.95
C ASN A 120 -3.95 -5.84 -7.77
N LEU A 121 -4.01 -6.39 -6.55
CA LEU A 121 -3.68 -5.71 -5.31
C LEU A 121 -2.70 -6.53 -4.50
N GLU A 122 -1.64 -5.90 -4.02
CA GLU A 122 -0.74 -6.47 -3.04
C GLU A 122 -0.66 -5.53 -1.85
N GLU A 123 -1.25 -5.91 -0.73
CA GLU A 123 -1.04 -5.19 0.51
C GLU A 123 0.37 -5.49 1.03
N SER A 124 1.15 -4.44 1.24
CA SER A 124 2.56 -4.55 1.62
C SER A 124 2.78 -4.41 3.11
N PHE A 125 2.01 -3.55 3.78
CA PHE A 125 2.08 -3.44 5.24
C PHE A 125 0.80 -2.86 5.85
N ARG A 126 0.59 -3.19 7.12
CA ARG A 126 -0.34 -2.52 8.04
C ARG A 126 0.40 -1.91 9.20
N MET A 127 -0.08 -0.75 9.64
CA MET A 127 0.44 -0.06 10.80
C MET A 127 -0.40 -0.33 12.05
N TRP A 128 0.22 -0.28 13.21
CA TRP A 128 -0.50 -0.34 14.49
C TRP A 128 -1.58 0.74 14.58
N ARG A 129 -2.66 0.44 15.30
CA ARG A 129 -3.68 1.44 15.62
C ARG A 129 -3.04 2.63 16.36
N MET A 130 -3.36 3.85 15.94
CA MET A 130 -2.85 5.08 16.57
C MET A 130 -3.80 6.25 16.30
N THR A 131 -3.58 7.38 16.97
CA THR A 131 -4.38 8.58 16.72
C THR A 131 -4.20 9.08 15.28
N LYS A 132 -5.17 9.82 14.76
CA LYS A 132 -5.07 10.40 13.40
C LYS A 132 -3.78 11.21 13.19
N ALA A 133 -3.40 12.03 14.17
CA ALA A 133 -2.22 12.88 14.08
C ALA A 133 -0.92 12.06 14.02
N GLU A 134 -0.84 11.00 14.82
CA GLU A 134 0.29 10.07 14.77
C GLU A 134 0.34 9.31 13.45
N LEU A 135 -0.81 8.83 12.96
CA LEU A 135 -0.88 8.11 11.70
C LEU A 135 -0.46 9.00 10.53
N ASP A 136 -0.92 10.24 10.49
CA ASP A 136 -0.53 11.18 9.43
C ASP A 136 0.99 11.46 9.48
N LYS A 137 1.57 11.61 10.68
CA LYS A 137 3.02 11.87 10.86
C LYS A 137 3.90 10.65 10.55
N LYS A 138 3.58 9.50 11.14
CA LYS A 138 4.36 8.25 11.00
C LYS A 138 4.12 7.62 9.62
N GLY A 139 2.88 7.66 9.14
CA GLY A 139 2.47 7.08 7.87
C GLY A 139 3.18 7.68 6.66
N ILE A 140 3.34 9.00 6.58
CA ILE A 140 4.10 9.60 5.47
C ILE A 140 5.57 9.16 5.47
N GLN A 141 6.16 8.93 6.64
CA GLN A 141 7.55 8.50 6.74
C GLN A 141 7.72 7.07 6.21
N VAL A 142 6.90 6.14 6.70
CA VAL A 142 6.93 4.73 6.24
C VAL A 142 6.57 4.65 4.75
N TYR A 143 5.58 5.41 4.31
CA TYR A 143 5.14 5.39 2.91
C TYR A 143 6.21 5.89 1.94
N LYS A 144 6.95 6.95 2.30
CA LYS A 144 8.09 7.42 1.50
C LYS A 144 9.13 6.32 1.30
N ASP A 145 9.53 5.67 2.39
CA ASP A 145 10.52 4.60 2.33
C ASP A 145 10.01 3.40 1.52
N PHE A 146 8.71 3.08 1.63
CA PHE A 146 8.05 2.06 0.81
C PHE A 146 8.09 2.37 -0.69
N VAL A 147 7.70 3.58 -1.10
CA VAL A 147 7.73 4.01 -2.51
C VAL A 147 9.16 4.18 -3.04
N GLU A 148 10.14 4.36 -2.15
CA GLU A 148 11.56 4.38 -2.48
C GLU A 148 12.20 2.98 -2.52
N GLY A 149 11.45 1.93 -2.19
CA GLY A 149 11.97 0.56 -2.16
C GLY A 149 13.02 0.33 -1.08
N LYS A 150 13.04 1.17 -0.04
CA LYS A 150 13.93 1.00 1.12
C LYS A 150 13.40 -0.12 2.01
N SER A 151 14.28 -0.72 2.80
CA SER A 151 13.88 -1.68 3.83
C SER A 151 12.95 -1.00 4.85
N LEU A 152 11.84 -1.68 5.14
CA LEU A 152 10.88 -1.27 6.16
C LEU A 152 11.14 -1.93 7.52
N GLU A 153 12.17 -2.78 7.63
CA GLU A 153 12.50 -3.53 8.86
C GLU A 153 12.69 -2.60 10.07
N GLN A 154 13.24 -1.40 9.86
CA GLN A 154 13.40 -0.38 10.91
C GLN A 154 12.08 0.09 11.54
N TYR A 155 10.94 -0.18 10.89
CA TYR A 155 9.59 0.16 11.36
C TYR A 155 8.84 -1.05 11.94
N MET A 156 9.43 -2.24 11.84
CA MET A 156 8.92 -3.49 12.39
C MET A 156 9.60 -3.77 13.72
N ASN A 157 8.88 -4.14 14.78
CA ASN A 157 9.37 -4.82 16.00
C ASN A 157 10.76 -4.44 16.59
N VAL A 158 11.31 -3.25 16.32
CA VAL A 158 12.49 -2.69 16.98
C VAL A 158 12.01 -1.66 18.01
N GLU A 159 12.52 -1.74 19.24
CA GLU A 159 11.99 -1.13 20.47
C GLU A 159 11.54 0.34 20.39
N GLU A 160 12.08 1.15 19.47
CA GLU A 160 11.81 2.60 19.40
C GLU A 160 10.91 3.06 18.22
N LYS A 161 10.66 2.21 17.21
CA LYS A 161 9.95 2.59 15.96
C LYS A 161 8.92 1.56 15.49
N GLN A 162 8.18 0.97 16.43
CA GLN A 162 7.13 0.00 16.12
C GLN A 162 5.93 0.66 15.45
N TYR A 163 6.00 0.87 14.14
CA TYR A 163 4.94 1.49 13.36
C TYR A 163 4.15 0.46 12.57
N ILE A 164 4.82 -0.58 12.07
CA ILE A 164 4.23 -1.66 11.27
C ILE A 164 3.85 -2.83 12.18
N GLU A 165 2.61 -3.31 12.01
CA GLU A 165 2.04 -4.49 12.66
C GLU A 165 2.18 -5.74 11.77
N PHE A 166 1.88 -5.61 10.47
CA PHE A 166 2.00 -6.68 9.46
C PHE A 166 2.83 -6.22 8.26
N PRO A 167 3.68 -7.08 7.66
CA PRO A 167 3.92 -8.48 8.03
C PRO A 167 4.70 -8.63 9.35
N ASN A 168 4.65 -9.84 9.91
CA ASN A 168 5.51 -10.27 11.02
C ASN A 168 5.75 -11.79 10.96
N ASP A 169 6.46 -12.37 11.93
CA ASP A 169 6.82 -13.80 11.97
C ASP A 169 5.62 -14.76 11.98
N HIS A 170 4.42 -14.26 12.29
CA HIS A 170 3.19 -15.04 12.36
C HIS A 170 2.23 -14.77 11.21
N VAL A 171 2.38 -13.64 10.49
CA VAL A 171 1.39 -13.16 9.53
C VAL A 171 2.05 -12.73 8.22
N ALA A 172 1.59 -13.29 7.11
CA ALA A 172 2.07 -12.99 5.76
C ALA A 172 0.90 -12.73 4.80
N TYR A 173 1.12 -11.91 3.77
CA TYR A 173 0.11 -11.61 2.78
C TYR A 173 0.00 -12.72 1.72
N ASP A 174 -1.20 -13.25 1.51
CA ASP A 174 -1.50 -14.20 0.45
C ASP A 174 -1.90 -13.45 -0.82
N LYS A 175 -1.02 -13.44 -1.82
CA LYS A 175 -1.23 -12.73 -3.09
C LYS A 175 -2.30 -13.36 -3.99
N ILE A 176 -2.72 -14.59 -3.74
CA ILE A 176 -3.75 -15.27 -4.52
C ILE A 176 -5.14 -14.91 -3.97
N LYS A 177 -5.29 -14.96 -2.65
CA LYS A 177 -6.55 -14.59 -1.99
C LYS A 177 -6.68 -13.08 -1.75
N HIS A 178 -5.56 -12.37 -1.78
CA HIS A 178 -5.44 -10.95 -1.42
C HIS A 178 -5.82 -10.69 0.04
N GLU A 179 -5.34 -11.54 0.94
CA GLU A 179 -5.70 -11.54 2.37
C GLU A 179 -4.45 -11.81 3.23
N TRP A 180 -4.41 -11.29 4.46
CA TRP A 180 -3.40 -11.71 5.43
C TRP A 180 -3.73 -13.07 5.99
N LYS A 181 -2.73 -13.95 6.09
CA LYS A 181 -2.87 -15.30 6.66
C LYS A 181 -1.87 -15.54 7.78
N ILE A 182 -2.31 -16.33 8.76
CA ILE A 182 -1.43 -16.86 9.80
C ILE A 182 -0.54 -17.93 9.16
N VAL A 183 0.77 -17.77 9.27
CA VAL A 183 1.79 -18.71 8.78
C VAL A 183 2.49 -19.47 9.90
N LYS A 184 2.39 -18.99 11.15
CA LYS A 184 2.97 -19.63 12.34
C LYS A 184 2.04 -19.47 13.54
N LEU A 185 1.66 -20.58 14.17
CA LEU A 185 0.91 -20.59 15.42
C LEU A 185 1.85 -20.34 16.61
N TYR A 186 1.31 -19.78 17.68
CA TYR A 186 2.02 -19.61 18.96
C TYR A 186 2.28 -20.95 19.65
#